data_AF-A0A6L6PYL0-F1
#
_entry.id   AF-A0A6L6PYL0-F1
#
_cell.length_a   1.000
_cell.length_b   1.000
_cell.length_c   1.000
_cell.angle_alpha   90.00
_cell.angle_beta   90.00
_cell.angle_gamma   90.00
#
_symmetry.space_group_name_H-M   'P 1'
#
loop_
_entity.id
_entity.type
_entity.pdbx_description
1 polymer ?
#
loop_
_entity_poly.entity_id
_entity_poly.type
_entity_poly.pdbx_seq_one_letter_code
_entity_poly.pdbx_strand_id
1 'polypeptide(L)'
;MKRTLMAAFLALTAAGASAQSVSFAEPADGATVTSPFKVKFNVSGMEVKPAGDMSEKTGHHHLIINGDSLKAGESIPFDEKHMHFGKGQTEAELKLPPGQYKLTMQFANGAHQSYGAPLSKTINITVK
;
A
#
# COMPACT_ATOMS: atom_id res chain seq x y z
N MET A 1 47.20 10.28 43.39
CA MET A 1 47.43 10.35 41.92
C MET A 1 46.21 9.82 41.22
N LYS A 2 45.62 10.62 40.32
CA LYS A 2 44.37 10.37 39.60
C LYS A 2 44.59 9.35 38.49
N ARG A 3 43.76 8.30 38.38
CA ARG A 3 43.54 7.55 37.14
C ARG A 3 42.08 7.14 37.03
N THR A 4 41.29 8.04 36.47
CA THR A 4 39.96 7.76 35.94
C THR A 4 40.13 6.89 34.70
N LEU A 5 39.55 5.68 34.66
CA LEU A 5 39.34 4.96 33.42
C LEU A 5 37.94 5.31 32.89
N MET A 6 37.88 6.00 31.76
CA MET A 6 36.66 6.15 30.97
C MET A 6 36.30 4.81 30.35
N ALA A 7 35.10 4.32 30.63
CA ALA A 7 34.45 3.29 29.82
C ALA A 7 33.81 3.97 28.60
N ALA A 8 34.24 3.60 27.40
CA ALA A 8 33.60 4.03 26.16
C ALA A 8 32.33 3.20 25.94
N PHE A 9 31.16 3.84 26.01
CA PHE A 9 29.91 3.28 25.52
C PHE A 9 29.87 3.43 24.00
N LEU A 10 29.97 2.32 23.28
CA LEU A 10 29.70 2.28 21.85
C LEU A 10 28.18 2.09 21.67
N ALA A 11 27.44 3.19 21.47
CA ALA A 11 26.05 3.13 21.08
C ALA A 11 25.98 2.76 19.58
N LEU A 12 25.68 1.50 19.29
CA LEU A 12 25.37 1.05 17.94
C LEU A 12 23.94 1.48 17.61
N THR A 13 23.75 2.69 17.08
CA THR A 13 22.47 3.08 16.48
C THR A 13 22.33 2.36 15.14
N ALA A 14 21.71 1.18 15.14
CA ALA A 14 21.14 0.63 13.93
C ALA A 14 20.06 1.62 13.47
N ALA A 15 20.34 2.38 12.41
CA ALA A 15 19.33 3.16 11.71
C ALA A 15 18.28 2.17 11.22
N GLY A 16 17.18 2.04 11.97
CA GLY A 16 16.12 1.08 11.66
C GLY A 16 15.58 1.39 10.28
N ALA A 17 15.67 0.45 9.35
CA ALA A 17 14.91 0.52 8.12
C ALA A 17 13.42 0.64 8.50
N SER A 18 12.79 1.75 8.14
CA SER A 18 11.35 1.94 8.39
C SER A 18 10.58 0.76 7.81
N ALA A 19 9.72 0.14 8.62
CA ALA A 19 8.90 -0.98 8.18
C ALA A 19 8.03 -0.55 6.99
N GLN A 20 8.10 -1.31 5.90
CA GLN A 20 7.31 -1.03 4.70
C GLN A 20 5.85 -1.45 4.94
N SER A 21 4.92 -0.60 4.56
CA SER A 21 3.49 -0.90 4.70
C SER A 21 2.64 -0.03 3.80
N VAL A 22 1.39 -0.44 3.60
CA VAL A 22 0.35 0.36 2.95
C VAL A 22 -0.91 0.38 3.81
N SER A 23 -1.69 1.46 3.73
CA SER A 23 -3.00 1.55 4.39
C SER A 23 -4.02 2.34 3.57
N PHE A 24 -5.30 2.14 3.85
CA PHE A 24 -6.35 3.06 3.40
C PHE A 24 -6.41 4.24 4.37
N ALA A 25 -6.27 5.46 3.84
CA ALA A 25 -6.62 6.67 4.59
C ALA A 25 -8.14 6.86 4.61
N GLU A 26 -8.82 6.51 3.52
CA GLU A 26 -10.27 6.41 3.44
C GLU A 26 -10.68 5.39 2.35
N PRO A 27 -11.85 4.76 2.46
CA PRO A 27 -12.67 4.68 3.66
C PRO A 27 -12.02 3.78 4.73
N ALA A 28 -12.51 3.87 5.96
CA ALA A 28 -12.10 2.94 7.03
C ALA A 28 -12.68 1.53 6.79
N ASP A 29 -12.06 0.52 7.41
CA ASP A 29 -12.62 -0.83 7.44
C ASP A 29 -13.98 -0.83 8.17
N GLY A 30 -14.96 -1.53 7.60
CA GLY A 30 -16.35 -1.56 8.05
C GLY A 30 -17.19 -0.34 7.65
N ALA A 31 -16.64 0.61 6.90
CA ALA A 31 -17.37 1.83 6.56
C ALA A 31 -18.61 1.57 5.71
N THR A 32 -19.66 2.36 5.95
CA THR A 32 -20.78 2.52 5.04
C THR A 32 -20.60 3.80 4.23
N VAL A 33 -20.68 3.74 2.91
CA VAL A 33 -20.46 4.86 1.99
C VAL A 33 -21.62 5.00 1.00
N THR A 34 -21.81 6.21 0.45
CA THR A 34 -22.73 6.46 -0.67
C THR A 34 -21.94 6.55 -1.96
N SER A 35 -22.47 5.98 -3.05
CA SER A 35 -21.84 6.06 -4.37
C SER A 35 -22.12 7.41 -5.06
N PRO A 36 -21.12 8.10 -5.64
CA PRO A 36 -19.71 7.75 -5.65
C PRO A 36 -19.00 8.12 -4.34
N PHE A 37 -17.93 7.39 -4.01
CA PHE A 37 -17.11 7.65 -2.83
C PHE A 37 -15.63 7.67 -3.16
N LYS A 38 -14.83 8.35 -2.34
CA LYS A 38 -13.38 8.35 -2.48
C LYS A 38 -12.73 7.15 -1.81
N VAL A 39 -11.65 6.69 -2.41
CA VAL A 39 -10.63 5.87 -1.75
C VAL A 39 -9.31 6.65 -1.75
N LYS A 40 -8.57 6.60 -0.64
CA LYS A 40 -7.25 7.20 -0.49
C LYS A 40 -6.28 6.20 0.09
N PHE A 41 -5.07 6.20 -0.45
CA PHE A 41 -4.02 5.26 -0.14
C PHE A 41 -2.84 5.96 0.54
N ASN A 42 -2.21 5.24 1.45
CA ASN A 42 -0.93 5.62 2.04
C ASN A 42 0.10 4.50 1.80
N VAL A 43 1.36 4.90 1.71
CA VAL A 43 2.52 4.00 1.71
C VAL A 43 3.55 4.53 2.71
N SER A 44 4.23 3.63 3.42
CA SER A 44 5.33 3.94 4.34
C SER A 44 6.55 3.09 3.99
N GLY A 45 7.74 3.67 4.13
CA GLY A 45 9.02 3.00 3.83
C GLY A 45 9.33 2.83 2.33
N MET A 46 8.51 3.41 1.45
CA MET A 46 8.63 3.39 -0.02
C MET A 46 8.03 4.65 -0.62
N GLU A 47 8.32 4.89 -1.90
CA GLU A 47 7.78 6.02 -2.68
C GLU A 47 6.79 5.57 -3.75
N VAL A 48 5.82 6.44 -4.04
CA VAL A 48 4.92 6.27 -5.19
C VAL A 48 5.58 6.83 -6.45
N LYS A 49 5.68 6.03 -7.50
CA LYS A 49 6.18 6.40 -8.83
C LYS A 49 5.27 5.82 -9.92
N PRO A 50 5.22 6.44 -11.12
CA PRO A 50 4.49 5.88 -12.25
C PRO A 50 4.96 4.47 -12.63
N ALA A 51 4.07 3.70 -13.24
CA ALA A 51 4.41 2.45 -13.91
C ALA A 51 5.53 2.69 -14.94
N GLY A 52 6.42 1.71 -15.08
CA GLY A 52 7.66 1.79 -15.85
C GLY A 52 8.88 2.30 -15.05
N ASP A 53 8.68 3.01 -13.94
CA ASP A 53 9.78 3.35 -13.03
C ASP A 53 10.19 2.10 -12.21
N MET A 54 11.44 1.69 -12.38
CA MET A 54 12.02 0.49 -11.75
C MET A 54 12.99 0.84 -10.62
N SER A 55 12.97 2.07 -10.12
CA SER A 55 13.79 2.50 -9.00
C SER A 55 13.51 1.65 -7.75
N GLU A 56 14.55 1.35 -6.97
CA GLU A 56 14.39 0.59 -5.73
C GLU A 56 13.45 1.28 -4.74
N LYS A 57 12.69 0.48 -3.98
CA LYS A 57 11.73 0.98 -2.97
C LYS A 57 10.67 1.92 -3.55
N THR A 58 10.28 1.70 -4.80
CA THR A 58 9.21 2.45 -5.46
C THR A 58 8.11 1.55 -6.01
N GLY A 59 6.97 2.14 -6.33
CA GLY A 59 5.88 1.43 -6.99
C GLY A 59 4.62 2.28 -7.06
N HIS A 60 3.48 1.64 -7.29
CA HIS A 60 2.19 2.31 -7.32
C HIS A 60 1.07 1.41 -6.80
N HIS A 61 -0.04 2.04 -6.48
CA HIS A 61 -1.21 1.38 -5.93
C HIS A 61 -2.03 0.66 -7.01
N HIS A 62 -2.70 -0.38 -6.57
CA HIS A 62 -3.78 -1.06 -7.25
C HIS A 62 -4.91 -1.29 -6.26
N LEU A 63 -6.14 -1.42 -6.77
CA LEU A 63 -7.29 -1.81 -5.98
C LEU A 63 -7.98 -3.00 -6.62
N ILE A 64 -8.12 -4.07 -5.84
CA ILE A 64 -8.75 -5.32 -6.22
C ILE A 64 -10.15 -5.35 -5.60
N ILE A 65 -11.17 -5.41 -6.43
CA ILE A 65 -12.57 -5.45 -6.01
C ILE A 65 -12.99 -6.92 -5.85
N ASN A 66 -13.41 -7.27 -4.63
CA ASN A 66 -13.84 -8.61 -4.24
C ASN A 66 -12.78 -9.70 -4.45
N GLY A 67 -11.49 -9.34 -4.40
CA GLY A 67 -10.36 -10.25 -4.52
C GLY A 67 -9.38 -10.14 -3.35
N ASP A 68 -8.48 -11.11 -3.25
CA ASP A 68 -7.42 -11.16 -2.25
C ASP A 68 -6.10 -10.59 -2.80
N SER A 69 -5.10 -10.45 -1.94
CA SER A 69 -3.76 -10.01 -2.36
C SER A 69 -3.06 -11.05 -3.23
N LEU A 70 -2.20 -10.56 -4.11
CA LEU A 70 -1.39 -11.40 -5.00
C LEU A 70 -0.04 -11.71 -4.35
N LYS A 71 0.57 -12.84 -4.71
CA LYS A 71 1.90 -13.19 -4.19
C LYS A 71 2.96 -12.24 -4.75
N ALA A 72 4.09 -12.16 -4.04
CA ALA A 72 5.21 -11.35 -4.50
C ALA A 72 5.68 -11.83 -5.89
N GLY A 73 5.86 -10.90 -6.83
CA GLY A 73 6.26 -11.17 -8.21
C GLY A 73 5.13 -11.52 -9.18
N GLU A 74 3.91 -11.79 -8.70
CA GLU A 74 2.76 -12.01 -9.59
C GLU A 74 2.30 -10.69 -10.21
N SER A 75 2.04 -10.70 -11.52
CA SER A 75 1.51 -9.54 -12.23
C SER A 75 0.06 -9.27 -11.85
N ILE A 76 -0.29 -8.01 -11.62
CA ILE A 76 -1.68 -7.59 -11.43
C ILE A 76 -2.45 -7.79 -12.75
N PRO A 77 -3.54 -8.57 -12.78
CA PRO A 77 -4.36 -8.74 -13.98
C PRO A 77 -4.94 -7.41 -14.46
N PHE A 78 -5.03 -7.25 -15.78
CA PHE A 78 -5.75 -6.14 -16.40
C PHE A 78 -7.17 -6.59 -16.73
N ASP A 79 -8.07 -6.45 -15.75
CA ASP A 79 -9.48 -6.78 -15.90
C ASP A 79 -10.36 -5.80 -15.10
N GLU A 80 -11.67 -5.97 -15.18
CA GLU A 80 -12.65 -5.08 -14.54
C GLU A 80 -12.61 -5.07 -13.01
N LYS A 81 -11.96 -6.07 -12.38
CA LYS A 81 -11.84 -6.18 -10.91
C LYS A 81 -10.57 -5.52 -10.40
N HIS A 82 -9.63 -5.16 -11.27
CA HIS A 82 -8.34 -4.60 -10.90
C HIS A 82 -8.22 -3.18 -11.43
N MET A 83 -8.31 -2.20 -10.52
CA MET A 83 -8.06 -0.80 -10.86
C MET A 83 -6.56 -0.50 -10.73
N HIS A 84 -6.00 0.16 -11.74
CA HIS A 84 -4.57 0.49 -11.81
C HIS A 84 -4.34 1.99 -11.58
N PHE A 85 -3.46 2.32 -10.64
CA PHE A 85 -3.04 3.70 -10.35
C PHE A 85 -1.61 3.97 -10.84
N GLY A 86 -1.30 3.51 -12.06
CA GLY A 86 0.03 3.54 -12.67
C GLY A 86 0.57 4.93 -13.04
N LYS A 87 -0.15 6.02 -12.79
CA LYS A 87 0.40 7.40 -12.88
C LYS A 87 0.85 7.92 -11.52
N GLY A 88 0.85 7.06 -10.51
CA GLY A 88 1.17 7.43 -9.13
C GLY A 88 0.00 8.05 -8.38
N GLN A 89 -1.25 7.73 -8.76
CA GLN A 89 -2.41 8.24 -8.03
C GLN A 89 -2.47 7.63 -6.63
N THR A 90 -2.70 8.49 -5.64
CA THR A 90 -2.90 8.10 -4.24
C THR A 90 -4.37 8.18 -3.81
N GLU A 91 -5.25 8.62 -4.71
CA GLU A 91 -6.69 8.64 -4.49
C GLU A 91 -7.47 8.43 -5.78
N ALA A 92 -8.70 7.94 -5.65
CA ALA A 92 -9.64 7.79 -6.76
C ALA A 92 -11.08 7.91 -6.27
N GLU A 93 -11.98 8.28 -7.18
CA GLU A 93 -13.42 8.18 -6.97
C GLU A 93 -13.93 6.84 -7.52
N LEU A 94 -14.61 6.08 -6.67
CA LEU A 94 -15.22 4.80 -7.02
C LEU A 94 -16.73 4.96 -7.15
N LYS A 95 -17.25 4.36 -8.23
CA LYS A 95 -18.68 4.25 -8.47
C LYS A 95 -19.06 2.77 -8.48
N LEU A 96 -19.48 2.29 -7.33
CA LEU A 96 -19.99 0.92 -7.16
C LEU A 96 -21.50 0.96 -6.93
N PRO A 97 -22.27 -0.04 -7.43
CA PRO A 97 -23.65 -0.23 -7.03
C PRO A 97 -23.80 -0.47 -5.52
N PRO A 98 -25.00 -0.29 -4.94
CA PRO A 98 -25.26 -0.68 -3.56
C PRO A 98 -24.94 -2.16 -3.32
N GLY A 99 -24.27 -2.46 -2.21
CA GLY A 99 -23.82 -3.83 -1.91
C GLY A 99 -22.67 -3.90 -0.89
N GLN A 100 -22.25 -5.11 -0.56
CA GLN A 100 -21.07 -5.36 0.28
C GLN A 100 -19.85 -5.63 -0.60
N TYR A 101 -18.73 -5.02 -0.26
CA TYR A 101 -17.49 -5.14 -1.02
C TYR A 101 -16.29 -5.43 -0.13
N LYS A 102 -15.44 -6.34 -0.60
CA LYS A 102 -14.07 -6.52 -0.10
C LYS A 102 -13.15 -5.73 -1.02
N LEU A 103 -12.50 -4.71 -0.49
CA LEU A 103 -11.54 -3.90 -1.23
C LEU A 103 -10.13 -4.22 -0.76
N THR A 104 -9.30 -4.77 -1.64
CA THR A 104 -7.90 -5.09 -1.35
C THR A 104 -7.00 -4.14 -2.12
N MET A 105 -6.34 -3.23 -1.42
CA MET A 105 -5.25 -2.45 -1.99
C MET A 105 -4.02 -3.34 -2.10
N GLN A 106 -3.36 -3.29 -3.25
CA GLN A 106 -2.10 -3.99 -3.52
C GLN A 106 -1.07 -2.99 -4.03
N PHE A 107 0.10 -2.92 -3.39
CA PHE A 107 1.24 -2.18 -3.94
C PHE A 107 2.06 -3.08 -4.86
N ALA A 108 2.54 -2.51 -5.97
CA ALA A 108 3.29 -3.23 -7.00
C ALA A 108 4.39 -2.35 -7.61
N ASN A 109 5.41 -2.97 -8.20
CA ASN A 109 6.53 -2.28 -8.83
C ASN A 109 6.15 -1.65 -10.20
N GLY A 110 7.11 -1.01 -10.87
CA GLY A 110 6.90 -0.41 -12.19
C GLY A 110 6.41 -1.36 -13.28
N ALA A 111 6.59 -2.68 -13.12
CA ALA A 111 6.13 -3.71 -14.05
C ALA A 111 4.74 -4.29 -13.68
N HIS A 112 4.02 -3.65 -12.76
CA HIS A 112 2.76 -4.16 -12.18
C HIS A 112 2.91 -5.51 -11.48
N GLN A 113 4.08 -5.81 -10.91
CA GLN A 113 4.29 -7.03 -10.13
C GLN A 113 4.09 -6.73 -8.65
N SER A 114 3.22 -7.51 -8.00
CA SER A 114 2.88 -7.39 -6.59
C SER A 114 4.13 -7.49 -5.70
N TYR A 115 4.21 -6.65 -4.67
CA TYR A 115 5.16 -6.82 -3.57
C TYR A 115 4.70 -7.85 -2.52
N GLY A 116 3.59 -8.54 -2.78
CA GLY A 116 3.05 -9.58 -1.93
C GLY A 116 2.08 -9.07 -0.86
N ALA A 117 1.57 -10.02 -0.08
CA ALA A 117 0.67 -9.76 1.04
C ALA A 117 1.19 -8.73 2.08
N PRO A 118 2.50 -8.66 2.41
CA PRO A 118 3.00 -7.64 3.35
C PRO A 118 2.69 -6.21 2.93
N LEU A 119 2.66 -5.93 1.61
CA LEU A 119 2.33 -4.62 1.04
C LEU A 119 0.97 -4.62 0.36
N SER A 120 0.03 -5.25 1.05
CA SER A 120 -1.40 -5.19 0.75
C SER A 120 -2.18 -4.77 1.99
N LYS A 121 -3.38 -4.26 1.78
CA LYS A 121 -4.34 -4.03 2.87
C LYS A 121 -5.73 -4.34 2.34
N THR A 122 -6.52 -5.06 3.13
CA THR A 122 -7.93 -5.31 2.84
C THR A 122 -8.81 -4.55 3.82
N ILE A 123 -9.91 -4.02 3.30
CA ILE A 123 -11.03 -3.48 4.07
C ILE A 123 -12.34 -4.04 3.51
N ASN A 124 -13.37 -4.10 4.35
CA ASN A 124 -14.73 -4.43 3.96
C ASN A 124 -15.58 -3.18 4.08
N ILE A 125 -16.42 -2.90 3.08
CA ILE A 125 -17.32 -1.75 3.09
C ILE A 125 -18.73 -2.13 2.65
N THR A 126 -19.69 -1.28 3.02
CA THR A 126 -21.05 -1.33 2.49
C THR A 126 -21.32 -0.07 1.67
N VAL A 127 -21.74 -0.24 0.42
CA VAL A 127 -22.20 0.85 -0.45
C VAL A 127 -23.72 0.91 -0.37
N LYS A 128 -24.28 2.10 -0.12
CA LYS A 128 -25.72 2.38 -0.10
C LYS A 128 -26.15 3.24 -1.29
#